data_AF-X1UH84-F1
#
_entry.id   AF-X1UH84-F1
#
_cell.length_a   1.000
_cell.length_b   1.000
_cell.length_c   1.000
_cell.angle_alpha   90.00
_cell.angle_beta   90.00
_cell.angle_gamma   90.00
#
_symmetry.space_group_name_H-M   'P 1'
#
loop_
_entity.id
_entity.type
_entity.pdbx_description
1 polymer ?
#
loop_
_entity_poly.entity_id
_entity_poly.type
_entity_poly.pdbx_seq_one_letter_code
_entity_poly.pdbx_strand_id
1 'polypeptide(L)' 'MPIPKEVLASIAEDIVKAEASLADLKDVVADMRLSGMDTSKQEAEVTELSKKLRSLKMFHDLRQAKA' A
#
# COMPACT_ATOMS: atom_id res chain seq x y z
N MET A 1 10.65 -10.33 20.46
CA MET A 1 9.92 -11.59 20.18
C MET A 1 9.64 -11.68 18.68
N PRO A 2 9.77 -12.86 18.06
CA PRO A 2 9.33 -13.08 16.69
C PRO A 2 7.81 -12.92 16.59
N ILE A 3 7.32 -12.39 15.47
CA ILE A 3 5.88 -12.27 15.20
C ILE A 3 5.35 -13.67 14.87
N PRO A 4 4.21 -14.10 15.42
CA PRO A 4 3.61 -15.39 15.07
C PRO A 4 3.38 -15.52 13.56
N LYS A 5 3.64 -16.69 12.99
CA LYS A 5 3.52 -16.93 11.53
C LYS A 5 2.10 -16.64 11.00
N GLU A 6 1.08 -16.87 11.82
CA GLU A 6 -0.31 -16.54 11.50
C GLU A 6 -0.53 -15.02 11.31
N VAL A 7 0.10 -14.21 12.16
CA VAL A 7 0.03 -12.75 12.07
C VAL A 7 0.86 -12.24 10.88
N LEU A 8 1.95 -12.91 10.52
CA LEU A 8 2.69 -12.59 9.30
C LEU A 8 1.88 -12.93 8.04
N ALA A 9 1.10 -14.01 8.06
CA ALA A 9 0.21 -14.36 6.95
C ALA A 9 -0.93 -13.34 6.80
N SER A 10 -1.57 -12.92 7.90
CA SER A 10 -2.61 -11.89 7.85
C SER A 10 -2.07 -10.54 7.37
N ILE A 11 -0.89 -10.14 7.82
CA ILE A 11 -0.22 -8.91 7.34
C ILE A 11 0.08 -9.00 5.83
N ALA A 12 0.49 -10.17 5.33
CA ALA A 12 0.72 -10.35 3.90
C ALA A 12 -0.57 -10.19 3.08
N GLU A 13 -1.68 -10.78 3.55
CA GLU A 13 -2.99 -10.61 2.91
C GLU A 13 -3.47 -9.16 2.94
N ASP A 14 -3.29 -8.46 4.06
CA ASP A 14 -3.68 -7.06 4.20
C ASP A 14 -2.81 -6.15 3.32
N ILE A 15 -1.52 -6.46 3.15
CA ILE A 15 -0.65 -5.79 2.20
C ILE A 15 -1.16 -5.97 0.76
N VAL A 16 -1.54 -7.18 0.36
CA VAL A 16 -2.08 -7.45 -0.99
C VAL A 16 -3.39 -6.69 -1.22
N LYS A 17 -4.30 -6.69 -0.24
CA LYS A 17 -5.54 -5.89 -0.31
C LYS A 17 -5.25 -4.40 -0.42
N ALA A 18 -4.30 -3.89 0.37
CA ALA A 18 -3.91 -2.49 0.31
C ALA A 18 -3.27 -2.11 -1.04
N GLU A 19 -2.56 -3.01 -1.71
CA GLU A 19 -2.03 -2.78 -3.06
C GLU A 19 -3.14 -2.70 -4.11
N ALA A 20 -4.14 -3.57 -4.04
CA ALA A 20 -5.31 -3.53 -4.90
C ALA A 20 -6.07 -2.21 -4.71
N SER A 21 -6.39 -1.83 -3.47
CA SER A 21 -7.08 -0.57 -3.17
C SER A 21 -6.27 0.67 -3.61
N LEU A 22 -4.94 0.62 -3.55
CA LEU A 22 -4.08 1.71 -4.00
C LEU A 22 -4.05 1.82 -5.53
N ALA A 23 -4.15 0.69 -6.24
CA ALA A 23 -4.33 0.69 -7.70
C ALA A 23 -5.68 1.32 -8.08
N ASP A 24 -6.76 0.93 -7.42
CA ASP A 24 -8.09 1.51 -7.66
C ASP A 24 -8.10 3.03 -7.40
N LEU A 25 -7.43 3.49 -6.32
CA LEU A 25 -7.28 4.92 -6.03
C LEU A 25 -6.50 5.65 -7.12
N LYS A 26 -5.47 5.03 -7.71
CA LYS A 26 -4.72 5.62 -8.83
C LYS A 26 -5.60 5.78 -10.07
N ASP A 27 -6.43 4.79 -10.36
CA ASP A 27 -7.33 4.83 -11.51
C ASP A 27 -8.38 5.92 -11.35
N VAL A 28 -8.98 6.05 -10.16
CA VAL A 28 -9.91 7.15 -9.85
C VAL A 28 -9.23 8.51 -9.96
N VAL A 29 -8.01 8.66 -9.44
CA VAL A 29 -7.25 9.91 -9.55
C VAL A 29 -6.90 10.22 -11.01
N ALA A 30 -6.59 9.22 -11.83
CA ALA A 30 -6.37 9.40 -13.25
C ALA A 30 -7.64 9.88 -13.97
N ASP A 31 -8.79 9.29 -13.65
CA ASP A 31 -10.08 9.70 -14.21
C ASP A 31 -10.47 11.13 -13.79
N MET A 32 -10.23 11.49 -12.54
CA MET A 32 -10.42 12.86 -12.04
C MET A 32 -9.54 13.86 -12.81
N ARG A 33 -8.27 13.50 -13.06
CA ARG A 33 -7.34 14.31 -13.83
C ARG A 33 -7.79 14.46 -15.28
N LEU A 34 -8.26 13.38 -15.91
CA LEU A 34 -8.82 13.41 -17.27
C LEU A 34 -10.08 14.26 -17.35
N SER A 35 -10.86 14.31 -16.27
CA SER A 35 -12.04 15.17 -16.13
C SER A 35 -11.70 16.64 -15.88
N GLY A 36 -10.40 17.00 -15.83
CA GLY A 36 -9.93 18.37 -15.63
C GLY A 36 -9.99 18.87 -14.19
N MET A 37 -10.14 17.98 -13.20
CA MET A 37 -10.07 18.34 -11.78
C MET A 37 -8.60 18.49 -11.33
N ASP A 38 -8.36 19.38 -10.36
CA ASP A 38 -7.08 19.45 -9.68
C ASP A 38 -6.90 18.23 -8.76
N THR A 39 -5.98 17.36 -9.14
CA THR A 39 -5.67 16.10 -8.45
C THR A 39 -4.36 16.17 -7.65
N SER A 40 -3.74 17.34 -7.52
CA SER A 40 -2.43 17.49 -6.88
C SER A 40 -2.37 16.96 -5.44
N LYS A 41 -3.44 17.14 -4.66
CA LYS A 41 -3.53 16.63 -3.28
C LYS A 41 -3.68 15.11 -3.25
N GLN A 42 -4.52 14.56 -4.13
CA GLN A 42 -4.79 13.14 -4.22
C GLN A 42 -3.58 12.37 -4.76
N GLU A 43 -2.84 12.93 -5.73
CA GLU A 43 -1.57 12.37 -6.20
C GLU A 43 -0.51 12.35 -5.09
N ALA A 44 -0.45 13.40 -4.25
CA ALA A 44 0.44 13.44 -3.09
C ALA A 44 0.07 12.39 -2.03
N GLU A 45 -1.21 12.22 -1.73
CA GLU A 45 -1.71 11.20 -0.80
C GLU A 45 -1.45 9.78 -1.30
N VAL A 46 -1.72 9.50 -2.59
CA VAL A 46 -1.41 8.20 -3.20
C VAL A 46 0.10 7.91 -3.13
N THR A 47 0.94 8.92 -3.31
CA THR A 47 2.40 8.78 -3.21
C THR A 47 2.84 8.48 -1.78
N GLU A 48 2.27 9.19 -0.79
CA GLU A 48 2.49 8.92 0.65
C GLU A 48 2.08 7.49 1.04
N LEU A 49 0.87 7.08 0.65
CA LEU A 49 0.34 5.75 0.92
C LEU A 49 1.21 4.67 0.27
N SER A 50 1.68 4.90 -0.96
CA SER A 50 2.58 3.95 -1.64
C SER A 50 3.92 3.80 -0.92
N LYS A 51 4.48 4.88 -0.37
CA LYS A 51 5.71 4.83 0.45
C LYS A 51 5.49 4.05 1.75
N LYS A 52 4.38 4.28 2.44
CA LYS A 52 4.02 3.56 3.68
C LYS A 52 3.79 2.07 3.42
N LEU A 53 3.16 1.73 2.30
CA LEU A 53 2.94 0.34 1.92
C LEU A 53 4.28 -0.36 1.60
N ARG A 54 5.19 0.33 0.91
CA ARG A 54 6.55 -0.18 0.65
C ARG A 54 7.35 -0.43 1.93
N SER A 55 7.26 0.44 2.93
CA SER A 55 7.95 0.23 4.21
C SER A 55 7.35 -0.93 5.00
N LEU A 56 6.02 -1.10 4.96
CA LEU A 56 5.32 -2.26 5.53
C LEU A 56 5.73 -3.57 4.87
N LYS A 57 5.84 -3.61 3.54
CA LYS A 57 6.40 -4.76 2.81
C LYS A 57 7.82 -5.09 3.24
N MET A 58 8.72 -4.10 3.24
CA MET A 58 10.11 -4.32 3.68
C MET A 58 10.19 -4.83 5.12
N PHE A 59 9.36 -4.31 6.03
CA PHE A 59 9.32 -4.80 7.40
C PHE A 59 8.83 -6.25 7.48
N HIS A 60 7.78 -6.59 6.72
CA HIS A 60 7.28 -7.96 6.63
C HIS A 60 8.33 -8.91 6.07
N ASP A 61 8.97 -8.57 4.94
CA ASP A 61 10.03 -9.37 4.31
C ASP A 61 11.22 -9.61 5.27
N LEU A 62 11.66 -8.56 5.98
CA LEU A 62 12.73 -8.66 6.98
C LEU A 62 12.33 -9.54 8.16
N ARG A 63 11.06 -9.50 8.57
CA ARG A 63 10.54 -10.36 9.64
C ARG A 63 10.41 -11.81 9.19
N GLN A 64 10.01 -12.04 7.94
CA GLN A 64 9.93 -13.37 7.34
C GLN A 64 11.32 -14.00 7.15
N ALA A 65 12.31 -13.23 6.71
CA ALA A 65 13.70 -13.68 6.57
C ALA A 65 14.39 -14.01 7.91
N LYS A 66 13.85 -13.50 9.03
CA LYS A 66 14.40 -13.65 10.38
C LYS A 66 13.56 -14.61 11.26
N ALA A 67 12.49 -15.21 10.72
CA ALA A 67 11.56 -16.12 11.40
C ALA A 67 11.86 -17.60 11.15
#